data_AF-A5V1F4-F1
#
_entry.id   AF-A5V1F4-F1
#
_cell.length_a   1.000
_cell.length_b   1.000
_cell.length_c   1.000
_cell.angle_alpha   90.00
_cell.angle_beta   90.00
_cell.angle_gamma   90.00
#
_symmetry.space_group_name_H-M   'P 1'
#
loop_
_entity.id
_entity.type
_entity.pdbx_description
1 polymer ?
#
loop_
_entity_poly.entity_id
_entity_poly.type
_entity_poly.pdbx_seq_one_letter_code
_entity_poly.pdbx_strand_id
1 'polypeptide(L)'
;MSGRTRPTTDWARIDAMTDDEIDTSDIPPLTEEFFKRATVRLPRHTVTVTIQVDPDVLAWFKAQGDDYEQRMQAALRIYAEAHKDLQR
;
A
#
# COMPACT_ATOMS: atom_id res chain seq x y z
N MET A 1 8.30 -15.43 -30.45
CA MET A 1 8.89 -15.02 -29.15
C MET A 1 9.48 -13.62 -29.35
N SER A 2 8.81 -12.56 -28.88
CA SER A 2 9.37 -11.21 -28.93
C SER A 2 9.99 -10.89 -27.56
N GLY A 3 11.31 -10.87 -27.51
CA GLY A 3 12.07 -10.54 -26.30
C GLY A 3 11.91 -9.05 -25.99
N ARG A 4 11.47 -8.72 -24.77
CA ARG A 4 11.41 -7.34 -24.31
C ARG A 4 12.83 -6.84 -24.04
N THR A 5 13.38 -6.03 -24.93
CA THR A 5 14.61 -5.27 -24.66
C THR A 5 14.29 -4.25 -23.58
N ARG A 6 14.97 -4.31 -22.43
CA ARG A 6 14.84 -3.26 -21.40
C ARG A 6 15.52 -1.99 -21.92
N PRO A 7 14.89 -0.81 -21.81
CA PRO A 7 15.56 0.44 -22.13
C PRO A 7 16.81 0.56 -21.23
N THR A 8 17.96 0.82 -21.84
CA THR A 8 19.22 1.00 -21.11
C THR A 8 19.27 2.46 -20.69
N THR A 9 19.12 2.72 -19.40
CA THR A 9 19.27 4.07 -18.82
C THR A 9 20.75 4.42 -18.74
N ASP A 10 21.12 5.62 -19.20
CA ASP A 10 22.45 6.18 -19.02
C ASP A 10 22.56 6.82 -17.64
N TRP A 11 23.10 6.03 -16.69
CA TRP A 11 23.23 6.44 -15.30
C TRP A 11 24.34 7.48 -15.07
N ALA A 12 25.41 7.47 -15.87
CA ALA A 12 26.49 8.43 -15.74
C ALA A 12 26.01 9.85 -16.07
N ARG A 13 25.12 9.98 -17.07
CA ARG A 13 24.48 11.26 -17.38
C ARG A 13 23.60 11.76 -16.24
N ILE A 14 22.81 10.89 -15.61
CA ILE A 14 21.92 11.28 -14.50
C ILE A 14 22.73 11.70 -13.26
N ASP A 15 23.81 10.99 -12.94
CA ASP A 15 24.66 11.30 -11.79
C ASP A 15 25.40 12.64 -11.92
N ALA A 16 25.71 13.06 -13.15
CA ALA A 16 26.37 14.34 -13.44
C ALA A 16 25.40 15.53 -13.62
N MET A 17 24.08 15.28 -13.68
CA MET A 17 23.07 16.31 -13.95
C MET A 17 22.84 17.19 -12.72
N THR A 18 22.76 18.49 -12.93
CA THR A 18 22.48 19.48 -11.88
C THR A 18 20.97 19.69 -11.70
N ASP A 19 20.56 20.18 -10.53
CA ASP A 19 19.14 20.42 -10.22
C ASP A 19 18.46 21.38 -11.22
N ASP A 20 19.17 22.39 -11.71
CA ASP A 20 18.66 23.37 -12.69
C ASP A 20 18.39 22.75 -14.07
N GLU A 21 19.01 21.61 -14.38
CA GLU A 21 18.79 20.88 -15.64
C GLU A 21 17.58 19.94 -15.58
N ILE A 22 16.96 19.78 -14.40
CA ILE A 22 15.78 18.94 -14.21
C ILE A 22 14.52 19.70 -14.68
N ASP A 23 13.91 19.20 -15.76
CA ASP A 23 12.60 19.67 -16.19
C ASP A 23 11.53 19.26 -15.17
N THR A 24 10.92 20.26 -14.53
CA THR A 24 9.84 20.12 -13.55
C THR A 24 8.55 20.78 -14.02
N SER A 25 8.46 21.12 -15.31
CA SER A 25 7.31 21.85 -15.87
C SER A 25 5.98 21.10 -15.73
N ASP A 26 6.01 19.78 -15.60
CA ASP A 26 4.86 18.91 -15.38
C ASP A 26 4.47 18.76 -13.89
N ILE A 27 5.37 19.10 -12.96
CA ILE A 27 5.17 18.95 -11.51
C ILE A 27 5.46 20.28 -10.81
N PRO A 28 4.54 21.27 -10.90
CA PRO A 28 4.76 22.57 -10.28
C PRO A 28 4.86 22.46 -8.75
N PRO A 29 5.62 23.36 -8.10
CA PRO A 29 5.75 23.37 -6.64
C PRO A 29 4.40 23.46 -5.93
N LEU A 30 4.23 22.64 -4.89
CA LEU A 30 3.02 22.65 -4.06
C LEU A 30 3.03 23.86 -3.11
N THR A 31 1.89 24.56 -3.01
CA THR A 31 1.75 25.78 -2.19
C THR A 31 1.44 25.46 -0.73
N GLU A 32 1.66 26.42 0.17
CA GLU A 32 1.23 26.29 1.57
C GLU A 32 -0.29 26.04 1.71
N GLU A 33 -1.11 26.65 0.85
CA GLU A 33 -2.56 26.45 0.83
C GLU A 33 -2.95 24.99 0.54
N PHE A 34 -2.18 24.30 -0.31
CA PHE A 34 -2.35 22.86 -0.53
C PHE A 34 -2.11 22.09 0.78
N PHE A 35 -1.00 22.36 1.46
CA PHE A 35 -0.66 21.67 2.70
C PHE A 35 -1.60 21.99 3.86
N LYS A 36 -2.19 23.19 3.92
CA LYS A 36 -3.21 23.56 4.93
C LYS A 36 -4.44 22.66 4.90
N ARG A 37 -4.79 22.09 3.74
CA ARG A 37 -5.94 21.19 3.54
C ARG A 37 -5.55 19.73 3.40
N ALA A 38 -4.26 19.45 3.23
CA ALA A 38 -3.77 18.10 3.06
C ALA A 38 -3.95 17.30 4.35
N THR A 39 -4.51 16.09 4.24
CA THR A 39 -4.58 15.15 5.36
C THR A 39 -3.45 14.14 5.22
N VAL A 40 -2.52 14.14 6.18
CA VAL A 40 -1.49 13.11 6.26
C VAL A 40 -2.17 11.77 6.53
N ARG A 41 -1.98 10.81 5.63
CA ARG A 41 -2.37 9.41 5.86
C ARG A 41 -1.13 8.59 6.09
N LEU A 42 -0.82 8.37 7.37
CA LEU A 42 0.22 7.42 7.75
C LEU A 42 -0.29 6.00 7.46
N PRO A 43 0.57 5.10 6.92
CA PRO A 43 0.23 3.70 6.81
C PRO A 43 -0.09 3.17 8.21
N ARG A 44 -1.23 2.49 8.35
CA ARG A 44 -1.61 1.91 9.63
C ARG A 44 -0.69 0.75 9.93
N HIS A 45 0.03 0.82 11.05
CA HIS A 45 0.82 -0.31 11.53
C HIS A 45 -0.10 -1.49 11.83
N THR A 46 0.21 -2.64 11.24
CA THR A 46 -0.40 -3.92 11.60
C THR A 46 0.28 -4.47 12.85
N VAL A 47 -0.50 -4.97 13.79
CA VAL A 47 0.00 -5.65 14.98
C VAL A 47 -0.08 -7.16 14.75
N THR A 48 1.03 -7.87 14.96
CA THR A 48 1.05 -9.34 14.92
C THR A 48 0.53 -9.89 16.24
N VAL A 49 -0.51 -10.70 16.19
CA VAL A 49 -1.08 -11.39 17.35
C VAL A 49 -1.12 -12.89 17.09
N THR A 50 -0.93 -13.69 18.13
CA THR A 50 -1.15 -15.15 18.05
C THR A 50 -2.58 -15.44 18.49
N ILE A 51 -3.37 -16.03 17.62
CA ILE A 51 -4.75 -16.45 17.89
C ILE A 51 -4.90 -17.95 17.65
N GLN A 52 -5.76 -18.60 18.42
CA GLN A 52 -6.19 -19.96 18.14
C GLN A 52 -7.41 -19.89 17.21
N VAL A 53 -7.40 -20.70 16.15
CA VAL A 53 -8.47 -20.75 15.14
C VAL A 53 -8.78 -22.21 14.90
N ASP A 54 -10.07 -22.52 14.69
CA ASP A 54 -10.48 -23.88 14.39
C ASP A 54 -9.82 -24.38 13.06
N PRO A 55 -9.39 -25.65 12.99
CA PRO A 55 -8.65 -26.16 11.84
C PRO A 55 -9.42 -26.09 10.52
N ASP A 56 -10.74 -26.28 10.56
CA ASP A 56 -11.64 -26.23 9.41
C ASP A 56 -11.80 -24.80 8.87
N VAL A 57 -11.91 -23.81 9.77
CA VAL A 57 -11.94 -22.38 9.41
C VAL A 57 -10.63 -21.99 8.72
N LEU A 58 -9.49 -22.37 9.28
CA LEU A 58 -8.18 -22.10 8.67
C LEU A 58 -8.04 -22.78 7.30
N ALA A 59 -8.48 -24.05 7.19
CA ALA A 59 -8.45 -24.78 5.93
C ALA A 59 -9.32 -24.11 4.85
N TRP A 60 -10.51 -23.61 5.22
CA TRP A 60 -11.39 -22.88 4.30
C TRP A 60 -10.72 -21.61 3.76
N PHE A 61 -10.08 -20.82 4.62
CA PHE A 61 -9.34 -19.62 4.18
C PHE A 61 -8.17 -19.97 3.26
N LYS A 62 -7.36 -20.98 3.61
CA LYS A 62 -6.24 -21.44 2.78
C LYS A 62 -6.68 -21.94 1.40
N ALA A 63 -7.88 -22.53 1.30
CA ALA A 63 -8.43 -22.97 0.02
C ALA A 63 -8.79 -21.80 -0.93
N GLN A 64 -8.88 -20.57 -0.44
CA GLN A 64 -9.20 -19.38 -1.25
C GLN A 64 -7.98 -18.82 -2.01
N GLY A 65 -6.76 -19.21 -1.65
CA GLY A 65 -5.52 -18.76 -2.30
C GLY A 65 -4.42 -18.35 -1.32
N ASP A 66 -3.29 -17.91 -1.87
CA ASP A 66 -2.10 -17.52 -1.11
C ASP A 66 -2.30 -16.22 -0.30
N ASP A 67 -3.36 -15.47 -0.59
CA ASP A 67 -3.77 -14.25 0.10
C ASP A 67 -4.70 -14.50 1.31
N TYR A 68 -4.77 -15.75 1.81
CA TYR A 68 -5.70 -16.14 2.86
C TYR A 68 -5.59 -15.29 4.14
N GLU A 69 -4.38 -14.87 4.53
CA GLU A 69 -4.16 -14.01 5.70
C GLU A 69 -4.80 -12.63 5.53
N GLN A 70 -4.74 -12.05 4.32
CA GLN A 70 -5.37 -10.76 4.00
C GLN A 70 -6.89 -10.89 4.03
N ARG A 71 -7.43 -12.02 3.56
CA ARG A 71 -8.86 -12.33 3.63
C ARG A 71 -9.34 -12.51 5.08
N MET A 72 -8.55 -13.20 5.90
CA MET A 72 -8.82 -13.32 7.34
C MET A 72 -8.82 -11.95 8.02
N GLN A 73 -7.84 -11.09 7.73
CA GLN A 73 -7.78 -9.72 8.25
C GLN A 73 -9.02 -8.90 7.83
N ALA A 74 -9.45 -9.02 6.57
CA ALA A 74 -10.64 -8.34 6.08
C ALA A 74 -11.92 -8.80 6.81
N ALA A 75 -12.07 -10.12 7.04
CA ALA A 75 -13.19 -10.68 7.78
C ALA A 75 -13.24 -10.16 9.23
N LEU A 76 -12.10 -10.15 9.94
CA LEU A 76 -11.99 -9.60 11.28
C LEU A 76 -12.39 -8.12 11.33
N ARG A 77 -11.99 -7.34 10.32
CA ARG A 77 -12.34 -5.92 10.22
C ARG A 77 -13.85 -5.72 10.00
N ILE A 78 -14.46 -6.47 9.08
CA ILE A 78 -15.90 -6.39 8.81
C ILE A 78 -16.69 -6.72 10.07
N TYR A 79 -16.31 -7.80 10.77
CA TYR A 79 -16.93 -8.17 12.04
C TYR A 79 -16.81 -7.07 13.08
N ALA A 80 -15.61 -6.52 13.27
CA ALA A 80 -15.37 -5.46 14.24
C ALA A 80 -16.19 -4.20 13.94
N GLU A 81 -16.25 -3.75 12.69
CA GLU A 81 -17.04 -2.56 12.32
C GLU A 81 -18.54 -2.79 12.51
N ALA A 82 -19.07 -3.95 12.10
CA ALA A 82 -20.49 -4.29 12.29
C ALA A 82 -20.93 -4.29 13.76
N HIS A 83 -20.03 -4.58 14.70
CA HIS A 83 -20.33 -4.63 16.13
C HIS A 83 -19.96 -3.35 16.89
N LYS A 84 -19.17 -2.45 16.30
CA LYS A 84 -18.91 -1.12 16.86
C LYS A 84 -20.13 -0.20 16.77
N ASP A 85 -20.91 -0.33 15.71
CA ASP A 85 -22.12 0.48 15.51
C ASP A 85 -23.26 0.10 16.47
N LEU A 86 -23.25 -1.13 17.01
CA LEU A 86 -24.21 -1.60 18.01
C LEU A 86 -23.92 -1.12 19.44
N GLN A 87 -22.75 -0.52 19.68
CA GLN A 87 -22.32 -0.04 21.01
C GLN A 87 -22.28 1.50 21.11
N ARG A 88 -22.84 2.22 20.14
CA ARG A 88 -22.98 3.68 20.16
C ARG A 88 -24.38 4.14 20.55
#